data_AF-A0A941FES6-F1
#
_entry.id   AF-A0A941FES6-F1
#
_cell.length_a   1.000
_cell.length_b   1.000
_cell.length_c   1.000
_cell.angle_alpha   90.00
_cell.angle_beta   90.00
_cell.angle_gamma   90.00
#
_symmetry.space_group_name_H-M   'P 1'
#
loop_
_entity.id
_entity.type
_entity.pdbx_description
1 polymer ?
#
loop_
_entity_poly.entity_id
_entity_poly.type
_entity_poly.pdbx_seq_one_letter_code
_entity_poly.pdbx_strand_id
1 'polypeptide(L)' 'MSADIYGGITVALNDAPIRTEFDHGVDGKPLARLVIGEPGKSIAITVSDSSPATVEQLAEAVARLAAWTQRQALREVA' A
#
# COMPACT_ATOMS: atom_id res chain seq x y z
N MET A 1 -8.01 17.97 -2.84
CA MET A 1 -7.76 18.14 -1.40
C MET A 1 -7.02 16.90 -0.94
N SER A 2 -5.77 17.03 -0.49
CA SER A 2 -5.00 15.95 0.13
C SER A 2 -5.22 15.98 1.64
N ALA A 3 -5.18 14.81 2.27
CA ALA A 3 -5.12 14.71 3.72
C ALA A 3 -3.74 14.14 4.09
N ASP A 4 -3.04 14.83 4.99
CA ASP A 4 -1.74 14.39 5.50
C ASP A 4 -1.95 13.51 6.74
N ILE A 5 -1.30 12.36 6.76
CA ILE A 5 -1.39 11.38 7.84
C ILE A 5 -0.07 11.42 8.62
N TYR A 6 -0.10 11.93 9.85
CA TYR A 6 1.10 12.10 10.69
C TYR A 6 1.32 10.96 11.71
N GLY A 7 0.51 9.90 11.65
CA GLY A 7 0.57 8.75 12.57
C GLY A 7 0.50 7.41 11.84
N GLY A 8 0.65 6.33 12.58
CA GLY A 8 0.51 4.97 12.04
C GLY A 8 -0.95 4.60 11.80
N ILE A 9 -1.21 3.92 10.68
CA ILE A 9 -2.48 3.22 10.45
C ILE A 9 -2.19 1.73 10.49
N THR A 10 -2.85 1.02 11.40
CA THR A 10 -2.81 -0.45 11.44
C THR A 10 -3.97 -0.98 10.61
N VAL A 11 -3.64 -1.79 9.59
CA VAL A 11 -4.63 -2.46 8.75
C VAL A 11 -4.42 -3.97 8.88
N ALA A 12 -5.50 -4.70 9.17
CA ALA A 12 -5.49 -6.15 9.16
C ALA A 12 -5.53 -6.63 7.70
N LEU A 13 -4.35 -6.98 7.15
CA LEU A 13 -4.21 -7.38 5.74
C LEU A 13 -4.75 -8.78 5.44
N ASN A 14 -5.01 -9.60 6.47
CA ASN A 14 -5.56 -10.95 6.30
C ASN A 14 -7.05 -10.93 5.95
N ASP A 15 -7.75 -9.85 6.26
CA ASP A 15 -9.21 -9.78 6.17
C ASP A 15 -9.71 -9.23 4.83
N ALA A 16 -8.81 -8.74 3.97
CA ALA A 16 -9.18 -8.16 2.68
C ALA A 16 -8.03 -8.16 1.66
N PRO A 17 -8.34 -8.15 0.34
CA PRO A 17 -7.32 -8.20 -0.70
C PRO A 17 -6.51 -6.90 -0.80
N ILE A 18 -5.27 -7.04 -1.27
CA ILE A 18 -4.40 -5.95 -1.72
C ILE A 18 -4.35 -5.99 -3.24
N ARG A 19 -4.63 -4.88 -3.91
CA ARG A 19 -4.61 -4.79 -5.37
C ARG A 19 -4.07 -3.45 -5.86
N THR A 20 -3.70 -3.40 -7.13
CA THR A 20 -3.42 -2.14 -7.84
C THR A 20 -4.62 -1.72 -8.67
N GLU A 21 -4.85 -0.42 -8.75
CA GLU A 21 -5.86 0.18 -9.62
C GLU A 21 -5.23 1.29 -10.46
N PHE A 22 -5.63 1.35 -11.73
CA PHE A 22 -5.22 2.38 -12.68
C PHE A 22 -6.48 3.06 -13.20
N ASP A 23 -6.52 4.39 -13.13
CA ASP A 23 -7.69 5.19 -13.48
C ASP A 23 -7.25 6.58 -13.98
N HIS A 24 -8.21 7.48 -14.17
CA HIS A 24 -7.94 8.90 -14.35
C HIS A 24 -8.49 9.70 -13.16
N GLY A 25 -7.73 10.69 -12.71
CA GLY A 25 -8.16 11.63 -11.68
C GLY A 25 -9.30 12.53 -12.17
N VAL A 26 -9.87 13.32 -11.26
CA VAL A 26 -10.90 14.32 -11.59
C VAL A 26 -10.39 15.40 -12.55
N ASP A 27 -9.07 15.57 -12.63
CA ASP A 27 -8.39 16.46 -13.58
C ASP A 27 -8.05 15.79 -14.92
N GLY A 28 -8.48 14.53 -15.10
CA GLY A 28 -8.24 13.74 -16.30
C GLY A 28 -6.83 13.17 -16.42
N LYS A 29 -5.97 13.31 -15.41
CA LYS A 29 -4.60 12.76 -15.46
C LYS A 29 -4.58 11.28 -15.06
N PRO A 30 -3.67 10.47 -15.62
CA PRO A 30 -3.48 9.09 -15.19
C PRO A 30 -3.19 9.01 -13.68
N LEU A 31 -3.87 8.09 -13.02
CA LEU A 31 -3.81 7.83 -11.59
C LEU A 31 -3.47 6.36 -11.36
N ALA A 32 -2.56 6.09 -10.43
CA ALA A 32 -2.24 4.75 -9.98
C ALA A 32 -2.41 4.68 -8.46
N ARG A 33 -3.07 3.63 -7.98
CA ARG A 33 -3.38 3.44 -6.55
C ARG A 33 -3.01 2.05 -6.08
N LEU A 34 -2.47 1.97 -4.86
CA LEU A 34 -2.47 0.75 -4.06
C LEU A 34 -3.76 0.73 -3.23
N VAL A 35 -4.57 -0.31 -3.37
CA VAL A 35 -5.86 -0.43 -2.68
C VAL A 35 -5.84 -1.64 -1.75
N ILE A 36 -6.20 -1.39 -0.50
CA ILE A 36 -6.27 -2.38 0.57
C ILE A 36 -7.71 -2.40 1.06
N GLY A 37 -8.40 -3.53 0.97
CA GLY A 37 -9.82 -3.64 1.34
C GLY A 37 -10.73 -4.08 0.20
N GLU A 38 -12.00 -4.32 0.52
CA GLU A 38 -13.04 -4.65 -0.46
C GLU A 38 -13.61 -3.40 -1.13
N PRO A 39 -14.29 -3.53 -2.29
CA PRO A 39 -15.05 -2.42 -2.87
C PRO A 39 -16.02 -1.80 -1.85
N GLY A 40 -15.91 -0.48 -1.63
CA GLY A 40 -16.74 0.26 -0.66
C GLY A 40 -16.25 0.21 0.79
N LYS A 41 -15.21 -0.57 1.10
CA LYS A 41 -14.53 -0.60 2.41
C LYS A 41 -13.02 -0.75 2.21
N SER A 42 -12.41 0.26 1.60
CA SER A 42 -10.99 0.23 1.27
C SER A 42 -10.26 1.52 1.60
N ILE A 43 -8.96 1.37 1.83
CA ILE A 43 -7.99 2.46 1.81
C ILE A 43 -7.31 2.41 0.46
N ALA A 44 -7.26 3.54 -0.24
CA ALA A 44 -6.55 3.69 -1.50
C ALA A 44 -5.44 4.73 -1.33
N ILE A 45 -4.20 4.33 -1.62
CA ILE A 45 -3.02 5.19 -1.57
C ILE A 45 -2.65 5.52 -3.01
N THR A 46 -2.88 6.76 -3.41
CA THR A 46 -2.44 7.27 -4.71
C THR A 46 -0.93 7.42 -4.73
N VAL A 47 -0.28 6.82 -5.72
CA VAL A 47 1.19 6.88 -5.88
C VAL A 47 1.62 7.60 -7.15
N SER A 48 0.68 7.96 -8.04
CA SER A 48 0.99 8.60 -9.33
C SER A 48 1.65 9.98 -9.23
N ASP A 49 1.49 10.67 -8.09
CA ASP A 49 2.15 11.97 -7.85
C ASP A 49 3.59 11.82 -7.32
N SER A 50 4.03 10.58 -7.07
CA SER A 50 5.39 10.27 -6.61
C SER A 50 6.34 10.02 -7.79
N SER A 51 7.61 10.34 -7.60
CA SER A 51 8.63 9.99 -8.60
C SER A 51 8.82 8.47 -8.71
N PRO A 52 9.28 7.94 -9.86
CA PRO A 52 9.57 6.51 -10.00
C PRO A 52 10.54 5.98 -8.92
N ALA A 53 11.58 6.75 -8.60
CA ALA A 53 12.54 6.40 -7.55
C ALA A 53 11.88 6.29 -6.16
N THR A 54 10.89 7.13 -5.87
CA THR A 54 10.11 7.05 -4.61
C THR A 54 9.26 5.79 -4.56
N VAL A 55 8.67 5.38 -5.68
CA VAL A 55 7.88 4.14 -5.78
C VAL A 55 8.79 2.91 -5.62
N GLU A 56 10.00 2.95 -6.15
CA GLU A 56 11.01 1.90 -5.93
C GLU A 56 11.40 1.78 -4.45
N GLN A 57 11.64 2.90 -3.77
CA GLN A 57 11.90 2.91 -2.33
C GLN A 57 10.74 2.32 -1.51
N LEU A 58 9.49 2.58 -1.91
CA LEU A 58 8.32 1.96 -1.31
C LEU A 58 8.34 0.43 -1.48
N ALA A 59 8.65 -0.06 -2.68
CA ALA A 59 8.73 -1.49 -2.94
C ALA A 59 9.82 -2.17 -2.09
N GLU A 60 10.99 -1.55 -1.94
CA GLU A 60 12.06 -2.04 -1.07
C GLU A 60 11.64 -2.08 0.41
N ALA A 61 10.97 -1.03 0.89
CA ALA A 61 10.47 -0.97 2.26
C ALA A 61 9.47 -2.10 2.55
N VAL A 62 8.52 -2.34 1.63
CA VAL A 62 7.54 -3.44 1.75
C VAL A 62 8.24 -4.80 1.71
N ALA A 63 9.22 -4.99 0.83
CA ALA A 63 10.00 -6.24 0.77
C ALA A 63 10.73 -6.55 2.10
N ARG A 64 11.28 -5.52 2.76
CA ARG A 64 11.90 -5.67 4.09
C ARG A 64 10.89 -6.09 5.16
N LEU A 65 9.66 -5.56 5.13
CA LEU A 65 8.59 -5.97 6.04
C LEU A 65 8.15 -7.42 5.80
N ALA A 66 8.02 -7.83 4.53
CA ALA A 66 7.71 -9.21 4.18
C ALA A 66 8.78 -10.18 4.70
N ALA A 67 10.06 -9.88 4.48
CA ALA A 67 11.18 -10.68 4.99
C ALA A 67 11.23 -10.75 6.52
N TRP A 68 10.86 -9.66 7.21
CA TRP A 68 10.72 -9.69 8.67
C TRP A 68 9.59 -10.62 9.12
N THR A 69 8.41 -10.54 8.49
CA THR A 69 7.24 -11.37 8.82
C THR A 69 7.52 -12.85 8.64
N GLN A 70 8.17 -13.23 7.52
CA GLN A 70 8.60 -14.61 7.27
C GLN A 70 9.55 -15.13 8.36
N ARG A 71 10.49 -14.30 8.83
CA ARG A 71 11.39 -14.67 9.92
C ARG A 71 10.67 -14.86 11.25
N GLN A 72 9.61 -14.10 11.53
CA GLN A 72 8.81 -14.30 12.74
C GLN A 72 8.05 -15.63 12.66
N ALA A 73 7.41 -15.93 11.53
CA ALA A 73 6.69 -17.19 11.33
C ALA A 73 7.58 -18.43 11.52
N LEU A 74 8.84 -18.37 11.06
CA LEU A 74 9.80 -19.47 11.26
C LEU A 74 10.22 -19.67 12.73
N ARG A 75 10.20 -18.61 13.54
CA ARG A 75 10.55 -18.67 14.97
C ARG A 75 9.43 -19.21 15.83
N GLU A 76 8.18 -19.02 15.44
CA GLU A 76 7.01 -19.51 16.19
C GLU A 76 6.83 -21.04 16.08
N VAL A 77 7.47 -21.68 15.11
CA VAL A 77 7.38 -23.13 14.85
C VAL A 77 8.52 -23.92 15.52
N ALA A 78 9.55 -23.25 16.04
CA ALA A 78 10.73 -23.85 16.67
C ALA A 78 10.64 -23.84 18.21
#